data_AF-A0A8W8LZ51-F1
#
_entry.id   AF-A0A8W8LZ51-F1
#
_cell.length_a   1.000
_cell.length_b   1.000
_cell.length_c   1.000
_cell.angle_alpha   90.00
_cell.angle_beta   90.00
_cell.angle_gamma   90.00
#
_symmetry.space_group_name_H-M   'P 1'
#
loop_
_entity.id
_entity.type
_entity.pdbx_description
1 polymer ?
#
loop_
_entity_poly.entity_id
_entity_poly.type
_entity_poly.pdbx_seq_one_letter_code
_entity_poly.pdbx_strand_id
1 'polypeptide(L)'
;MISLPVTTTGGAIQNKMSKNSSAKILPPREPGSFLVGNYDFKPTIPTYLELWRKHGDLITLVTFGQTMIVVCGHKTLTEVLEQNGENTYEHPFVFGFREYFECSGILGAFGQVWKKQRKFVIDTLRKIDSGSANQESHVADVVEDFLKDVELANGQPIEMKKVINTNHCNIIFSLLFGEKFEHGDETLSRLAGLVEEAGYAVSDSGVLSFFEWLKYLPGDLFKAKRLRYLVDEIKKVVKESADKHKEKTHDADATDFIYSFMQEQERMTQAGEDMEGFTDRDMILFGFGFLFGGIPVTHALAWSFLYLVHHPDVVSNMQKEIDNIIGKNRLPTMEDRPSLPYCQAVIYEVLRMASVSSGAPAHVLSADIEVNGYTLPKDAWLIPGLSTINWDPSIHTEPEKFNPGRFINDEGQLFGYEKVYTSFFIGPRTCLGQSLAMIEMFLIITSVVQKYDIGNEPGNPLVSLEGIYKGVHIPSPYNLCLKNRL
;
A
#
# COMPACT_ATOMS: atom_id res chain seq x y z
N MET A 1 -45.91 62.89 54.36
CA MET A 1 -46.52 63.06 53.03
C MET A 1 -45.39 63.04 52.01
N ILE A 2 -45.25 62.15 51.04
CA ILE A 2 -46.04 61.04 50.51
C ILE A 2 -45.02 60.03 49.97
N SER A 3 -45.25 58.75 50.27
CA SER A 3 -44.57 57.57 49.78
C SER A 3 -44.85 57.33 48.28
N LEU A 4 -43.84 56.90 47.51
CA LEU A 4 -44.02 56.32 46.17
C LEU A 4 -43.59 54.84 46.18
N PRO A 5 -44.27 53.96 45.40
CA PRO A 5 -44.27 52.53 45.63
C PRO A 5 -43.19 51.79 44.84
N VAL A 6 -42.74 50.68 45.42
CA VAL A 6 -41.89 49.65 44.83
C VAL A 6 -42.76 48.75 43.94
N THR A 7 -42.41 48.63 42.65
CA THR A 7 -42.86 47.56 41.76
C THR A 7 -41.70 46.65 41.43
N THR A 8 -41.77 45.43 41.95
CA THR A 8 -40.90 44.30 41.64
C THR A 8 -41.31 43.69 40.30
N THR A 9 -40.42 43.70 39.30
CA THR A 9 -40.46 42.77 38.17
C THR A 9 -39.27 41.83 38.26
N GLY A 10 -39.58 40.55 38.45
CA GLY A 10 -38.60 39.47 38.44
C GLY A 10 -37.98 39.29 37.07
N GLY A 11 -36.66 39.25 37.05
CA GLY A 11 -35.85 38.76 35.95
C GLY A 11 -34.75 37.90 36.53
N ALA A 12 -34.99 36.60 36.65
CA ALA A 12 -33.97 35.64 37.01
C ALA A 12 -32.91 35.62 35.91
N ILE A 13 -31.80 36.31 36.12
CA ILE A 13 -30.56 36.06 35.38
C ILE A 13 -30.05 34.71 35.88
N GLN A 14 -30.53 33.63 35.27
CA GLN A 14 -29.83 32.36 35.31
C GLN A 14 -28.45 32.60 34.71
N ASN A 15 -27.44 32.70 35.58
CA ASN A 15 -26.07 32.38 35.23
C ASN A 15 -26.07 30.99 34.60
N LYS A 16 -26.15 30.93 33.27
CA LYS A 16 -25.61 29.81 32.50
C LYS A 16 -24.12 29.79 32.80
N MET A 17 -23.75 29.10 33.87
CA MET A 17 -22.43 28.52 33.99
C MET A 17 -22.21 27.76 32.68
N SER A 18 -21.34 28.30 31.83
CA SER A 18 -20.84 27.60 30.67
C SER A 18 -20.37 26.24 31.15
N LYS A 19 -20.93 25.17 30.58
CA LYS A 19 -20.40 23.82 30.78
C LYS A 19 -18.89 23.90 30.62
N ASN A 20 -18.17 23.53 31.68
CA ASN A 20 -16.72 23.41 31.73
C ASN A 20 -16.18 22.96 30.37
N SER A 21 -15.21 23.69 29.82
CA SER A 21 -14.27 23.12 28.88
C SER A 21 -13.58 21.97 29.62
N SER A 22 -14.01 20.73 29.40
CA SER A 22 -13.20 19.59 29.79
C SER A 22 -11.86 19.78 29.09
N ALA A 23 -10.78 19.89 29.86
CA ALA A 23 -9.46 19.96 29.28
C ALA A 23 -9.30 18.76 28.33
N LYS A 24 -8.99 19.02 27.05
CA LYS A 24 -8.77 17.97 26.06
C LYS A 24 -7.66 17.06 26.58
N ILE A 25 -7.95 15.78 26.77
CA ILE A 25 -6.97 14.80 27.23
C ILE A 25 -6.30 14.26 25.97
N LEU A 26 -5.07 14.69 25.70
CA LEU A 26 -4.31 14.17 24.55
C LEU A 26 -3.75 12.78 24.87
N PRO A 27 -3.52 11.92 23.85
CA PRO A 27 -2.84 10.65 24.04
C PRO A 27 -1.45 10.81 24.69
N PRO A 28 -0.95 9.79 25.41
CA PRO A 28 0.38 9.78 26.00
C PRO A 28 1.46 10.21 25.01
N ARG A 29 2.37 11.09 25.45
CA ARG A 29 3.42 11.65 24.58
C ARG A 29 4.75 10.94 24.77
N GLU A 30 5.36 10.49 23.67
CA GLU A 30 6.75 10.02 23.70
C GLU A 30 7.71 11.21 23.88
N PRO A 31 8.64 11.17 24.86
CA PRO A 31 9.65 12.20 25.00
C PRO A 31 10.45 12.40 23.71
N GLY A 32 10.70 13.66 23.34
CA GLY A 32 11.46 14.02 22.15
C GLY A 32 12.50 15.10 22.46
N SER A 33 13.40 15.32 21.52
CA SER A 33 14.43 16.35 21.62
C SER A 33 13.82 17.75 21.68
N PHE A 34 14.46 18.68 22.40
CA PHE A 34 13.90 20.00 22.70
C PHE A 34 13.47 20.81 21.45
N LEU A 35 14.25 20.76 20.36
CA LEU A 35 13.97 21.56 19.14
C LEU A 35 13.25 20.78 18.04
N VAL A 36 13.68 19.56 17.76
CA VAL A 36 13.19 18.77 16.62
C VAL A 36 12.11 17.77 17.02
N GLY A 37 11.91 17.58 18.32
CA GLY A 37 10.97 16.60 18.87
C GLY A 37 11.36 15.17 18.52
N ASN A 38 10.45 14.39 17.97
CA ASN A 38 10.61 12.99 17.60
C ASN A 38 11.05 12.82 16.13
N TYR A 39 11.88 13.71 15.60
CA TYR A 39 12.34 13.63 14.20
C TYR A 39 13.09 12.33 13.89
N ASP A 40 13.78 11.76 14.88
CA ASP A 40 14.50 10.48 14.74
C ASP A 40 13.56 9.26 14.75
N PHE A 41 12.24 9.46 14.85
CA PHE A 41 11.25 8.39 14.74
C PHE A 41 11.39 7.68 13.38
N LYS A 42 11.61 6.37 13.43
CA LYS A 42 11.61 5.50 12.25
C LYS A 42 10.41 4.55 12.34
N PRO A 43 9.50 4.55 11.36
CA PRO A 43 8.29 3.70 11.35
C PRO A 43 8.61 2.23 11.00
N THR A 44 9.55 1.62 11.73
CA THR A 44 9.89 0.21 11.62
C THR A 44 8.97 -0.63 12.52
N ILE A 45 8.84 -1.93 12.21
CA ILE A 45 8.06 -2.87 13.03
C ILE A 45 8.55 -2.83 14.51
N PRO A 46 9.85 -2.94 14.82
CA PRO A 46 10.32 -2.84 16.21
C PRO A 46 9.93 -1.54 16.90
N THR A 47 10.05 -0.38 16.23
CA THR A 47 9.68 0.91 16.82
C THR A 47 8.20 0.97 17.16
N TYR A 48 7.32 0.51 16.26
CA TYR A 48 5.88 0.47 16.53
C TYR A 48 5.55 -0.42 17.72
N LEU A 49 6.15 -1.60 17.79
CA LEU A 49 5.93 -2.53 18.91
C LEU A 49 6.47 -1.98 20.23
N GLU A 50 7.61 -1.29 20.23
CA GLU A 50 8.17 -0.65 21.42
C GLU A 50 7.24 0.47 21.94
N LEU A 51 6.82 1.38 21.05
CA LEU A 51 5.92 2.48 21.41
C LEU A 51 4.58 1.94 21.92
N TRP A 52 4.03 0.93 21.25
CA TRP A 52 2.77 0.31 21.62
C TRP A 52 2.83 -0.36 23.00
N ARG A 53 3.91 -1.12 23.29
CA ARG A 53 4.11 -1.73 24.62
C ARG A 53 4.28 -0.68 25.73
N LYS A 54 4.89 0.46 25.42
CA LYS A 54 5.19 1.52 26.39
C LYS A 54 3.97 2.37 26.73
N HIS A 55 3.15 2.72 25.74
CA HIS A 55 2.08 3.73 25.89
C HIS A 55 0.67 3.20 25.65
N GLY A 56 0.53 2.01 25.07
CA GLY A 56 -0.75 1.49 24.59
C GLY A 56 -1.11 2.01 23.20
N ASP A 57 -2.39 1.92 22.85
CA ASP A 57 -2.89 2.02 21.47
C ASP A 57 -2.79 3.41 20.81
N LEU A 58 -2.62 4.48 21.59
CA LEU A 58 -2.53 5.84 21.07
C LEU A 58 -1.28 6.52 21.61
N ILE A 59 -0.39 6.94 20.73
CA ILE A 59 0.86 7.62 21.09
C ILE A 59 0.96 8.96 20.37
N THR A 60 1.22 10.04 21.12
CA THR A 60 1.54 11.35 20.59
C THR A 60 3.03 11.48 20.34
N LEU A 61 3.41 11.76 19.10
CA LEU A 61 4.73 12.24 18.69
C LEU A 61 4.62 13.71 18.28
N VAL A 62 5.70 14.48 18.48
CA VAL A 62 5.77 15.86 18.01
C VAL A 62 7.05 16.03 17.23
N THR A 63 6.98 16.41 15.95
CA THR A 63 8.16 16.63 15.10
C THR A 63 8.10 18.03 14.51
N PHE A 64 9.11 18.87 14.78
CA PHE A 64 9.12 20.29 14.41
C PHE A 64 7.83 21.06 14.77
N GLY A 65 7.20 20.71 15.90
CA GLY A 65 5.93 21.30 16.36
C GLY A 65 4.66 20.71 15.73
N GLN A 66 4.77 19.90 14.67
CA GLN A 66 3.65 19.14 14.13
C GLN A 66 3.31 17.97 15.05
N THR A 67 2.02 17.84 15.39
CA THR A 67 1.51 16.72 16.19
C THR A 67 1.24 15.53 15.26
N MET A 68 1.75 14.37 15.63
CA MET A 68 1.50 13.10 14.95
C MET A 68 0.97 12.09 15.98
N ILE A 69 -0.08 11.36 15.63
CA ILE A 69 -0.66 10.33 16.49
C ILE A 69 -0.40 8.97 15.84
N VAL A 70 0.39 8.15 16.51
CA VAL A 70 0.54 6.74 16.16
C VAL A 70 -0.65 5.97 16.73
N VAL A 71 -1.33 5.23 15.87
CA VAL A 71 -2.52 4.43 16.22
C VAL A 71 -2.16 2.96 16.08
N CYS A 72 -2.25 2.22 17.18
CA CYS A 72 -1.86 0.82 17.29
C CYS A 72 -3.02 -0.06 17.76
N GLY A 73 -2.91 -1.37 17.56
CA GLY A 73 -3.92 -2.34 17.97
C GLY A 73 -5.14 -2.36 17.05
N HIS A 74 -5.67 -3.56 16.82
CA HIS A 74 -6.74 -3.76 15.84
C HIS A 74 -7.99 -2.93 16.14
N LYS A 75 -8.46 -2.95 17.40
CA LYS A 75 -9.72 -2.28 17.79
C LYS A 75 -9.64 -0.77 17.59
N THR A 76 -8.54 -0.15 18.04
CA THR A 76 -8.36 1.31 17.97
C THR A 76 -8.11 1.76 16.53
N LEU A 77 -7.38 0.98 15.73
CA LEU A 77 -7.26 1.23 14.28
C LEU A 77 -8.62 1.20 13.58
N THR A 78 -9.49 0.21 13.86
CA THR A 78 -10.85 0.15 13.31
C THR A 78 -11.70 1.35 13.74
N GLU A 79 -11.64 1.77 15.01
CA GLU A 79 -12.36 2.94 15.48
C GLU A 79 -11.91 4.23 14.77
N VAL A 80 -10.61 4.42 14.58
CA VAL A 80 -10.05 5.63 13.95
C VAL A 80 -10.26 5.64 12.43
N LEU A 81 -9.87 4.57 11.73
CA LEU A 81 -9.79 4.57 10.27
C LEU A 81 -11.08 4.16 9.58
N GLU A 82 -11.92 3.35 10.23
CA GLU A 82 -13.17 2.86 9.65
C GLU A 82 -14.37 3.63 10.21
N GLN A 83 -14.57 3.63 11.53
CA GLN A 83 -15.73 4.27 12.15
C GLN A 83 -15.66 5.80 12.07
N ASN A 84 -14.46 6.36 12.24
CA ASN A 84 -14.19 7.79 12.06
C ASN A 84 -13.53 8.10 10.70
N GLY A 85 -13.60 7.17 9.73
CA GLY A 85 -12.87 7.25 8.47
C GLY A 85 -13.16 8.49 7.62
N GLU A 86 -14.34 9.10 7.76
CA GLU A 86 -14.68 10.36 7.08
C GLU A 86 -13.85 11.54 7.58
N ASN A 87 -13.34 11.45 8.81
CA ASN A 87 -12.49 12.46 9.42
C ASN A 87 -11.00 12.21 9.19
N THR A 88 -10.64 11.10 8.55
CA THR A 88 -9.26 10.72 8.25
C THR A 88 -9.00 10.82 6.74
N TYR A 89 -8.53 11.97 6.27
CA TYR A 89 -8.15 12.13 4.86
C TYR A 89 -6.64 12.14 4.68
N GLU A 90 -6.15 11.60 3.56
CA GLU A 90 -4.75 11.78 3.18
C GLU A 90 -4.54 13.25 2.78
N HIS A 91 -3.53 13.89 3.36
CA HIS A 91 -3.24 15.30 3.09
C HIS A 91 -2.03 15.42 2.16
N PRO A 92 -2.08 16.26 1.11
CA PRO A 92 -0.94 16.46 0.21
C PRO A 92 0.30 17.16 0.81
N PHE A 93 0.25 17.55 2.09
CA PHE A 93 1.34 18.27 2.76
C PHE A 93 2.28 17.31 3.51
N VAL A 94 1.77 16.16 3.93
CA VAL A 94 2.64 15.08 4.38
C VAL A 94 3.33 14.57 3.11
N PHE A 95 4.65 14.52 3.13
CA PHE A 95 5.54 14.02 2.08
C PHE A 95 5.98 14.98 0.96
N GLY A 96 5.64 16.28 0.97
CA GLY A 96 6.01 17.16 -0.16
C GLY A 96 5.33 16.76 -1.49
N PHE A 97 4.26 15.95 -1.38
CA PHE A 97 3.56 15.28 -2.47
C PHE A 97 2.73 16.22 -3.34
N ARG A 98 2.31 17.39 -2.83
CA ARG A 98 1.44 18.31 -3.56
C ARG A 98 1.92 18.64 -4.98
N GLU A 99 3.23 18.80 -5.16
CA GLU A 99 3.81 19.14 -6.46
C GLU A 99 3.90 17.94 -7.42
N TYR A 100 4.01 16.73 -6.90
CA TYR A 100 4.19 15.51 -7.70
C TYR A 100 2.86 14.81 -8.03
N PHE A 101 1.96 14.76 -7.05
CA PHE A 101 0.65 14.09 -7.12
C PHE A 101 -0.49 15.06 -7.39
N GLU A 102 -0.19 16.37 -7.37
CA GLU A 102 -0.96 17.33 -8.13
C GLU A 102 -2.45 17.43 -7.73
N CYS A 103 -2.74 17.00 -6.49
CA CYS A 103 -4.06 16.90 -5.86
C CYS A 103 -5.08 16.03 -6.61
N SER A 104 -4.62 15.02 -7.37
CA SER A 104 -5.49 14.17 -8.18
C SER A 104 -4.96 12.72 -8.29
N GLY A 105 -5.74 11.85 -8.91
CA GLY A 105 -5.44 10.42 -9.06
C GLY A 105 -5.59 9.64 -7.76
N ILE A 106 -5.13 8.38 -7.78
CA ILE A 106 -5.29 7.43 -6.65
C ILE A 106 -4.63 7.95 -5.37
N LEU A 107 -3.46 8.57 -5.50
CA LEU A 107 -2.59 8.92 -4.38
C LEU A 107 -2.73 10.38 -3.93
N GLY A 108 -3.15 11.28 -4.83
CA GLY A 108 -3.15 12.72 -4.57
C GLY A 108 -4.52 13.33 -4.25
N ALA A 109 -5.61 12.67 -4.66
CA ALA A 109 -6.95 13.25 -4.56
C ALA A 109 -7.50 13.24 -3.13
N PHE A 110 -8.30 14.26 -2.82
CA PHE A 110 -9.05 14.38 -1.56
C PHE A 110 -10.49 14.87 -1.79
N GLY A 111 -11.30 14.82 -0.73
CA GLY A 111 -12.67 15.33 -0.75
C GLY A 111 -13.55 14.68 -1.81
N GLN A 112 -14.34 15.49 -2.52
CA GLN A 112 -15.28 15.01 -3.53
C GLN A 112 -14.59 14.46 -4.79
N VAL A 113 -13.47 15.07 -5.21
CA VAL A 113 -12.67 14.58 -6.35
C VAL A 113 -12.23 13.15 -6.09
N TRP A 114 -11.67 12.87 -4.90
CA TRP A 114 -11.31 11.51 -4.51
C TRP A 114 -12.49 10.55 -4.48
N LYS A 115 -13.64 10.95 -3.92
CA LYS A 115 -14.83 10.08 -3.87
C LYS A 115 -15.28 9.67 -5.29
N LYS A 116 -15.33 10.63 -6.22
CA LYS A 116 -15.68 10.39 -7.63
C LYS A 116 -14.65 9.47 -8.31
N GLN A 117 -13.37 9.83 -8.22
CA GLN A 117 -12.25 9.10 -8.81
C GLN A 117 -12.14 7.67 -8.26
N ARG A 118 -12.25 7.48 -6.95
CA ARG A 118 -12.22 6.16 -6.32
C ARG A 118 -13.40 5.29 -6.75
N LYS A 119 -14.60 5.86 -6.82
CA LYS A 119 -15.78 5.15 -7.34
C LYS A 119 -15.54 4.72 -8.79
N PHE A 120 -15.06 5.61 -9.63
CA PHE A 120 -14.70 5.30 -11.02
C PHE A 120 -13.70 4.14 -11.10
N VAL A 121 -12.61 4.16 -10.32
CA VAL A 121 -11.64 3.06 -10.33
C VAL A 121 -12.28 1.73 -9.93
N ILE A 122 -13.08 1.71 -8.85
CA ILE A 122 -13.73 0.49 -8.38
C ILE A 122 -14.69 -0.06 -9.44
N ASP A 123 -15.48 0.80 -10.08
CA ASP A 123 -16.44 0.39 -11.10
C ASP A 123 -15.73 -0.11 -12.37
N THR A 124 -14.64 0.56 -12.78
CA THR A 124 -13.80 0.13 -13.92
C THR A 124 -13.11 -1.21 -13.66
N LEU A 125 -12.51 -1.41 -12.47
CA LEU A 125 -11.88 -2.70 -12.14
C LEU A 125 -12.90 -3.85 -12.13
N ARG A 126 -14.13 -3.62 -11.63
CA ARG A 126 -15.20 -4.62 -11.70
C ARG A 126 -15.62 -4.92 -13.15
N LYS A 127 -15.63 -3.91 -14.01
CA LYS A 127 -15.91 -4.08 -15.44
C LYS A 127 -14.83 -4.95 -16.09
N ILE A 128 -13.55 -4.68 -15.81
CA ILE A 128 -12.40 -5.50 -16.23
C ILE A 128 -12.57 -6.94 -15.77
N ASP A 129 -12.85 -7.15 -14.48
CA ASP A 129 -12.97 -8.48 -13.90
C ASP A 129 -14.14 -9.31 -14.48
N SER A 130 -15.15 -8.64 -15.04
CA SER A 130 -16.29 -9.29 -15.71
C SER A 130 -16.00 -9.64 -17.17
N GLY A 131 -14.91 -9.11 -17.75
CA GLY A 131 -14.48 -9.38 -19.12
C GLY A 131 -13.59 -10.62 -19.24
N SER A 132 -13.26 -11.00 -20.47
CA SER A 132 -12.30 -12.07 -20.76
C SER A 132 -10.86 -11.68 -20.42
N ALA A 133 -10.52 -10.38 -20.56
CA ALA A 133 -9.26 -9.80 -20.13
C ALA A 133 -9.35 -9.34 -18.66
N ASN A 134 -9.70 -10.25 -17.75
CA ASN A 134 -9.79 -9.96 -16.32
C ASN A 134 -8.39 -9.85 -15.67
N GLN A 135 -8.32 -9.43 -14.40
CA GLN A 135 -7.06 -9.30 -13.67
C GLN A 135 -6.21 -10.58 -13.67
N GLU A 136 -6.85 -11.75 -13.54
CA GLU A 136 -6.16 -13.04 -13.58
C GLU A 136 -5.45 -13.26 -14.92
N SER A 137 -6.12 -12.99 -16.04
CA SER A 137 -5.55 -13.19 -17.38
C SER A 137 -4.31 -12.33 -17.61
N HIS A 138 -4.35 -11.06 -17.18
CA HIS A 138 -3.21 -10.14 -17.24
C HIS A 138 -2.02 -10.64 -16.40
N VAL A 139 -2.29 -11.18 -15.20
CA VAL A 139 -1.25 -11.74 -14.34
C VAL A 139 -0.70 -13.03 -14.94
N ALA A 140 -1.55 -13.96 -15.38
CA ALA A 140 -1.15 -15.25 -15.93
C ALA A 140 -0.27 -15.10 -17.17
N ASP A 141 -0.61 -14.18 -18.06
CA ASP A 141 0.18 -13.88 -19.27
C ASP A 141 1.59 -13.34 -18.93
N VAL A 142 1.73 -12.58 -17.85
CA VAL A 142 3.05 -12.11 -17.39
C VAL A 142 3.79 -13.14 -16.55
N VAL A 143 3.10 -14.03 -15.83
CA VAL A 143 3.71 -15.17 -15.12
C VAL A 143 4.50 -16.04 -16.10
N GLU A 144 4.02 -16.25 -17.33
CA GLU A 144 4.78 -16.98 -18.34
C GLU A 144 6.11 -16.30 -18.67
N ASP A 145 6.14 -14.97 -18.79
CA ASP A 145 7.37 -14.21 -19.07
C ASP A 145 8.32 -14.23 -17.87
N PHE A 146 7.78 -14.14 -16.65
CA PHE A 146 8.55 -14.34 -15.41
C PHE A 146 9.22 -15.72 -15.39
N LEU A 147 8.48 -16.78 -15.76
CA LEU A 147 9.03 -18.13 -15.77
C LEU A 147 10.08 -18.31 -16.87
N LYS A 148 9.96 -17.61 -18.01
CA LYS A 148 11.00 -17.56 -19.05
C LYS A 148 12.27 -16.90 -18.54
N ASP A 149 12.17 -15.78 -17.82
CA ASP A 149 13.34 -15.13 -17.18
C ASP A 149 14.09 -16.10 -16.26
N VAL A 150 13.32 -16.87 -15.48
CA VAL A 150 13.87 -17.90 -14.57
C VAL A 150 14.50 -19.06 -15.34
N GLU A 151 13.86 -19.53 -16.41
CA GLU A 151 14.38 -20.61 -17.24
C GLU A 151 15.68 -20.23 -17.95
N LEU A 152 15.75 -19.00 -18.49
CA LEU A 152 16.95 -18.47 -19.15
C LEU A 152 18.15 -18.36 -18.19
N ALA A 153 17.90 -18.09 -16.91
CA ALA A 153 18.95 -18.09 -15.90
C ALA A 153 19.50 -19.50 -15.62
N ASN A 154 18.76 -20.57 -15.92
CA ASN A 154 19.21 -21.97 -15.84
C ASN A 154 19.95 -22.31 -14.52
N GLY A 155 19.35 -21.94 -13.38
CA GLY A 155 19.90 -22.17 -12.05
C GLY A 155 21.06 -21.26 -11.64
N GLN A 156 21.45 -20.29 -12.46
CA GLN A 156 22.36 -19.21 -12.06
C GLN A 156 21.67 -18.26 -11.07
N PRO A 157 22.45 -17.50 -10.27
CA PRO A 157 21.88 -16.52 -9.34
C PRO A 157 21.07 -15.44 -10.08
N ILE A 158 19.84 -15.22 -9.64
CA ILE A 158 18.92 -14.21 -10.17
C ILE A 158 18.66 -13.18 -9.07
N GLU A 159 18.78 -11.90 -9.42
CA GLU A 159 18.29 -10.80 -8.59
C GLU A 159 16.75 -10.79 -8.63
N MET A 160 16.12 -11.56 -7.73
CA MET A 160 14.68 -11.81 -7.74
C MET A 160 13.85 -10.52 -7.76
N LYS A 161 14.27 -9.52 -6.99
CA LYS A 161 13.57 -8.24 -6.88
C LYS A 161 13.45 -7.54 -8.23
N LYS A 162 14.51 -7.56 -9.04
CA LYS A 162 14.54 -6.93 -10.35
C LYS A 162 13.56 -7.61 -11.32
N VAL A 163 13.58 -8.94 -11.39
CA VAL A 163 12.66 -9.71 -12.23
C VAL A 163 11.21 -9.49 -11.81
N ILE A 164 10.93 -9.53 -10.51
CA ILE A 164 9.60 -9.23 -9.95
C ILE A 164 9.14 -7.83 -10.33
N ASN A 165 10.00 -6.81 -10.18
CA ASN A 165 9.64 -5.42 -10.41
C ASN A 165 9.31 -5.16 -11.90
N THR A 166 10.14 -5.67 -12.82
CA THR A 166 9.88 -5.57 -14.28
C THR A 166 8.55 -6.23 -14.66
N ASN A 167 8.31 -7.46 -14.18
CA ASN A 167 7.08 -8.19 -14.48
C ASN A 167 5.85 -7.51 -13.86
N HIS A 168 5.93 -7.03 -12.62
CA HIS A 168 4.85 -6.29 -11.98
C HIS A 168 4.48 -5.02 -12.75
N CYS A 169 5.47 -4.22 -13.19
CA CYS A 169 5.21 -3.07 -14.04
C CYS A 169 4.47 -3.47 -15.33
N ASN A 170 4.81 -4.63 -15.92
CA ASN A 170 4.13 -5.11 -17.11
C ASN A 170 2.67 -5.51 -16.85
N ILE A 171 2.37 -6.13 -15.71
CA ILE A 171 0.99 -6.44 -15.27
C ILE A 171 0.18 -5.15 -15.17
N ILE A 172 0.73 -4.12 -14.52
CA ILE A 172 0.07 -2.82 -14.37
C ILE A 172 -0.15 -2.15 -15.74
N PHE A 173 0.84 -2.18 -16.64
CA PHE A 173 0.67 -1.65 -18.00
C PHE A 173 -0.40 -2.39 -18.79
N SER A 174 -0.41 -3.72 -18.71
CA SER A 174 -1.40 -4.55 -19.38
C SER A 174 -2.83 -4.23 -18.90
N LEU A 175 -3.01 -4.04 -17.60
CA LEU A 175 -4.29 -3.60 -17.03
C LEU A 175 -4.69 -2.19 -17.46
N LEU A 176 -3.71 -1.28 -17.55
CA LEU A 176 -3.96 0.11 -17.88
C LEU A 176 -4.31 0.32 -19.35
N PHE A 177 -3.58 -0.32 -20.26
CA PHE A 177 -3.62 -0.04 -21.70
C PHE A 177 -4.15 -1.22 -22.53
N GLY A 178 -4.49 -2.34 -21.91
CA GLY A 178 -4.89 -3.58 -22.58
C GLY A 178 -3.74 -4.32 -23.27
N GLU A 179 -2.51 -3.84 -23.13
CA GLU A 179 -1.32 -4.34 -23.84
C GLU A 179 -0.11 -4.35 -22.92
N LYS A 180 0.76 -5.35 -23.09
CA LYS A 180 2.01 -5.48 -22.36
C LYS A 180 3.21 -5.13 -23.25
N PHE A 181 4.31 -4.72 -22.62
CA PHE A 181 5.60 -4.63 -23.31
C PHE A 181 6.13 -6.02 -23.67
N GLU A 182 6.93 -6.08 -24.73
CA GLU A 182 7.63 -7.30 -25.11
C GLU A 182 8.66 -7.71 -24.06
N HIS A 183 8.91 -9.02 -23.97
CA HIS A 183 9.91 -9.56 -23.06
C HIS A 183 11.31 -9.00 -23.40
N GLY A 184 12.00 -8.46 -22.40
CA GLY A 184 13.32 -7.84 -22.57
C GLY A 184 13.29 -6.37 -23.05
N ASP A 185 12.12 -5.73 -23.14
CA ASP A 185 12.02 -4.32 -23.50
C ASP A 185 12.79 -3.41 -22.51
N GLU A 186 13.70 -2.60 -23.05
CA GLU A 186 14.54 -1.71 -22.25
C GLU A 186 13.74 -0.57 -21.59
N THR A 187 12.64 -0.13 -22.22
CA THR A 187 11.72 0.89 -21.68
C THR A 187 11.04 0.37 -20.42
N LEU A 188 10.56 -0.88 -20.44
CA LEU A 188 9.95 -1.50 -19.27
C LEU A 188 10.96 -1.66 -18.12
N SER A 189 12.16 -2.17 -18.43
CA SER A 189 13.22 -2.34 -17.43
C SER A 189 13.65 -1.00 -16.82
N ARG A 190 13.78 0.04 -17.65
CA ARG A 190 14.06 1.41 -17.18
C ARG A 190 12.92 1.93 -16.32
N LEU A 191 11.68 1.73 -16.73
CA LEU A 191 10.51 2.20 -16.00
C LEU A 191 10.39 1.56 -14.62
N ALA A 192 10.58 0.24 -14.51
CA ALA A 192 10.63 -0.46 -13.23
C ALA A 192 11.70 0.13 -12.29
N GLY A 193 12.89 0.42 -12.82
CA GLY A 193 13.95 1.10 -12.05
C GLY A 193 13.58 2.52 -11.62
N LEU A 194 12.93 3.31 -12.49
CA LEU A 194 12.46 4.66 -12.16
C LEU A 194 11.42 4.63 -11.05
N VAL A 195 10.45 3.71 -11.10
CA VAL A 195 9.38 3.56 -10.10
C VAL A 195 9.96 3.18 -8.74
N GLU A 196 10.88 2.23 -8.70
CA GLU A 196 11.54 1.81 -7.46
C GLU A 196 12.37 2.95 -6.85
N GLU A 197 13.17 3.63 -7.66
CA GLU A 197 13.97 4.76 -7.18
C GLU A 197 13.07 5.92 -6.69
N ALA A 198 11.93 6.15 -7.34
CA ALA A 198 10.97 7.17 -6.90
C ALA A 198 10.44 6.85 -5.50
N GLY A 199 10.16 5.58 -5.20
CA GLY A 199 9.76 5.13 -3.85
C GLY A 199 10.81 5.44 -2.79
N TYR A 200 12.08 5.19 -3.08
CA TYR A 200 13.18 5.51 -2.15
C TYR A 200 13.40 7.01 -2.00
N ALA A 201 13.33 7.76 -3.10
CA ALA A 201 13.50 9.22 -3.10
C ALA A 201 12.39 9.91 -2.29
N VAL A 202 11.14 9.41 -2.34
CA VAL A 202 10.05 9.89 -1.47
C VAL A 202 10.42 9.78 0.01
N SER A 203 10.97 8.64 0.44
CA SER A 203 11.41 8.44 1.82
C SER A 203 12.55 9.39 2.19
N ASP A 204 13.53 9.56 1.30
CA ASP A 204 14.69 10.41 1.52
C ASP A 204 14.32 11.92 1.51
N SER A 205 13.18 12.29 0.91
CA SER A 205 12.61 13.65 0.86
C SER A 205 11.67 13.99 2.03
N GLY A 206 11.50 13.11 3.03
CA GLY A 206 10.49 13.26 4.08
C GLY A 206 10.54 14.57 4.89
N VAL A 207 11.71 15.20 5.03
CA VAL A 207 11.85 16.50 5.73
C VAL A 207 11.12 17.65 5.03
N LEU A 208 10.89 17.54 3.72
CA LEU A 208 10.17 18.54 2.93
C LEU A 208 8.70 18.67 3.34
N SER A 209 8.16 17.65 4.03
CA SER A 209 6.82 17.69 4.64
C SER A 209 6.70 18.77 5.72
N PHE A 210 7.81 19.12 6.37
CA PHE A 210 7.86 20.12 7.44
C PHE A 210 8.40 21.46 6.92
N PHE A 211 9.36 21.41 5.99
CA PHE A 211 10.04 22.59 5.48
C PHE A 211 10.13 22.55 3.95
N GLU A 212 9.01 22.83 3.29
CA GLU A 212 8.92 22.80 1.83
C GLU A 212 9.96 23.70 1.14
N TRP A 213 10.28 24.86 1.74
CA TRP A 213 11.22 25.84 1.19
C TRP A 213 12.65 25.29 1.00
N LEU A 214 13.02 24.20 1.68
CA LEU A 214 14.34 23.56 1.52
C LEU A 214 14.59 23.05 0.09
N LYS A 215 13.53 22.82 -0.70
CA LYS A 215 13.66 22.40 -2.11
C LYS A 215 14.32 23.45 -3.01
N TYR A 216 14.30 24.72 -2.60
CA TYR A 216 14.90 25.82 -3.36
C TYR A 216 16.39 26.03 -3.08
N LEU A 217 16.98 25.29 -2.15
CA LEU A 217 18.41 25.37 -1.87
C LEU A 217 19.26 24.90 -3.06
N PRO A 218 20.49 25.44 -3.21
CA PRO A 218 21.43 24.95 -4.22
C PRO A 218 21.80 23.48 -3.95
N GLY A 219 22.00 22.70 -5.02
CA GLY A 219 22.22 21.25 -4.93
C GLY A 219 20.91 20.45 -4.83
N ASP A 220 20.98 19.21 -4.34
CA ASP A 220 19.83 18.31 -4.16
C ASP A 220 19.97 17.48 -2.87
N LEU A 221 20.23 18.17 -1.75
CA LEU A 221 20.49 17.54 -0.44
C LEU A 221 19.32 16.66 0.04
N PHE A 222 18.09 17.08 -0.25
CA PHE A 222 16.87 16.40 0.17
C PHE A 222 16.16 15.65 -0.97
N LYS A 223 16.89 15.39 -2.07
CA LYS A 223 16.42 14.59 -3.23
C LYS A 223 15.16 15.12 -3.94
N ALA A 224 14.75 16.36 -3.69
CA ALA A 224 13.55 16.96 -4.30
C ALA A 224 13.66 17.06 -5.83
N LYS A 225 14.85 17.43 -6.34
CA LYS A 225 15.09 17.57 -7.78
C LYS A 225 15.16 16.20 -8.43
N ARG A 226 15.82 15.23 -7.78
CA ARG A 226 15.85 13.84 -8.23
C ARG A 226 14.45 13.23 -8.26
N LEU A 227 13.66 13.37 -7.20
CA LEU A 227 12.28 12.89 -7.15
C LEU A 227 11.43 13.48 -8.28
N ARG A 228 11.57 14.79 -8.53
CA ARG A 228 10.88 15.44 -9.66
C ARG A 228 11.23 14.81 -10.99
N TYR A 229 12.52 14.67 -11.25
CA TYR A 229 13.00 14.03 -12.48
C TYR A 229 12.43 12.62 -12.65
N LEU A 230 12.44 11.80 -11.59
CA LEU A 230 11.90 10.44 -11.63
C LEU A 230 10.40 10.43 -11.95
N VAL A 231 9.62 11.27 -11.27
CA VAL A 231 8.18 11.39 -11.50
C VAL A 231 7.87 11.87 -12.92
N ASP A 232 8.61 12.88 -13.41
CA ASP A 232 8.40 13.42 -14.76
C ASP A 232 8.72 12.38 -15.84
N GLU A 233 9.78 11.58 -15.67
CA GLU A 233 10.14 10.51 -16.60
C GLU A 233 9.09 9.37 -16.59
N ILE A 234 8.56 9.00 -15.43
CA ILE A 234 7.47 8.01 -15.35
C ILE A 234 6.21 8.54 -16.03
N LYS A 235 5.80 9.78 -15.70
CA LYS A 235 4.64 10.44 -16.32
C LYS A 235 4.79 10.55 -17.82
N LYS A 236 6.01 10.78 -18.32
CA LYS A 236 6.31 10.84 -19.75
C LYS A 236 6.01 9.50 -20.44
N VAL A 237 6.47 8.38 -19.88
CA VAL A 237 6.18 7.05 -20.44
C VAL A 237 4.67 6.77 -20.44
N VAL A 238 3.99 7.07 -19.32
CA VAL A 238 2.52 6.93 -19.22
C VAL A 238 1.81 7.78 -20.26
N LYS A 239 2.24 9.04 -20.45
CA LYS A 239 1.69 9.95 -21.45
C LYS A 239 1.89 9.42 -22.87
N GLU A 240 3.10 8.98 -23.21
CA GLU A 240 3.39 8.44 -24.53
C GLU A 240 2.55 7.19 -24.84
N SER A 241 2.35 6.31 -23.85
CA SER A 241 1.45 5.17 -24.00
C SER A 241 -0.02 5.57 -24.10
N ALA A 242 -0.47 6.57 -23.32
CA ALA A 242 -1.84 7.07 -23.40
C ALA A 242 -2.14 7.76 -24.73
N ASP A 243 -1.20 8.55 -25.27
CA ASP A 243 -1.33 9.20 -26.57
C ASP A 243 -1.43 8.15 -27.69
N LYS A 244 -0.55 7.13 -27.68
CA LYS A 244 -0.63 5.99 -28.62
C LYS A 244 -1.96 5.23 -28.49
N HIS A 245 -2.44 5.05 -27.26
CA HIS A 245 -3.68 4.34 -27.00
C HIS A 245 -4.87 5.12 -27.57
N LYS A 246 -4.91 6.46 -27.41
CA LYS A 246 -5.95 7.34 -27.99
C LYS A 246 -6.03 7.29 -29.52
N GLU A 247 -4.93 7.00 -30.20
CA GLU A 247 -4.88 6.88 -31.66
C GLU A 247 -5.44 5.54 -32.17
N LYS A 248 -5.64 4.56 -31.28
CA LYS A 248 -6.14 3.23 -31.66
C LYS A 248 -7.64 3.22 -31.83
N THR A 249 -8.10 2.40 -32.78
CA THR A 249 -9.51 2.02 -32.83
C THR A 249 -9.75 0.98 -31.73
N HIS A 250 -10.55 1.35 -30.75
CA HIS A 250 -10.97 0.43 -29.69
C HIS A 250 -12.20 -0.35 -30.14
N ASP A 251 -12.22 -1.64 -29.83
CA ASP A 251 -13.43 -2.43 -29.97
C ASP A 251 -14.45 -2.00 -28.91
N ALA A 252 -15.74 -2.19 -29.19
CA ALA A 252 -16.80 -1.79 -28.25
C ALA A 252 -16.68 -2.51 -26.90
N ASP A 253 -16.04 -3.68 -26.90
CA ASP A 253 -15.83 -4.54 -25.74
C ASP A 253 -14.46 -4.33 -25.06
N ALA A 254 -13.67 -3.33 -25.46
CA ALA A 254 -12.42 -3.01 -24.79
C ALA A 254 -12.69 -2.61 -23.32
N THR A 255 -11.97 -3.26 -22.41
CA THR A 255 -12.22 -3.16 -20.96
C THR A 255 -11.07 -2.50 -20.19
N ASP A 256 -9.96 -2.13 -20.83
CA ASP A 256 -8.82 -1.54 -20.12
C ASP A 256 -9.16 -0.20 -19.43
N PHE A 257 -8.29 0.18 -18.49
CA PHE A 257 -8.54 1.33 -17.62
C PHE A 257 -8.54 2.65 -18.39
N ILE A 258 -7.59 2.85 -19.31
CA ILE A 258 -7.41 4.12 -20.02
C ILE A 258 -8.55 4.34 -21.02
N TYR A 259 -8.97 3.30 -21.75
CA TYR A 259 -10.14 3.38 -22.60
C TYR A 259 -11.43 3.64 -21.80
N SER A 260 -11.58 3.01 -20.63
CA SER A 260 -12.70 3.30 -19.72
C SER A 260 -12.67 4.75 -19.21
N PHE A 261 -11.47 5.31 -19.00
CA PHE A 261 -11.30 6.72 -18.62
C PHE A 261 -11.75 7.65 -19.74
N MET A 262 -11.33 7.38 -20.98
CA MET A 262 -11.72 8.15 -22.16
C MET A 262 -13.24 8.14 -22.38
N GLN A 263 -13.90 6.99 -22.19
CA GLN A 263 -15.36 6.89 -22.27
C GLN A 263 -16.05 7.75 -21.20
N GLU A 264 -15.52 7.78 -19.97
CA GLU A 264 -16.08 8.62 -18.92
C GLU A 264 -15.87 10.11 -19.23
N GLN A 265 -14.72 10.50 -19.79
CA GLN A 265 -14.48 11.87 -20.25
C GLN A 265 -15.50 12.30 -21.32
N GLU A 266 -15.79 11.42 -22.29
CA GLU A 266 -16.78 11.68 -23.33
C GLU A 266 -18.19 11.80 -22.74
N ARG A 267 -18.58 10.87 -21.85
CA ARG A 267 -19.88 10.91 -21.15
C ARG A 267 -20.09 12.22 -20.40
N MET A 268 -19.08 12.65 -19.62
CA MET A 268 -19.13 13.90 -18.86
C MET A 268 -19.23 15.12 -19.78
N THR A 269 -18.49 15.12 -20.88
CA THR A 269 -18.53 16.20 -21.89
C THR A 269 -19.92 16.31 -22.52
N GLN A 270 -20.53 15.18 -22.91
CA GLN A 270 -21.88 15.15 -23.48
C GLN A 270 -22.97 15.58 -22.49
N ALA A 271 -22.79 15.25 -21.20
CA ALA A 271 -23.71 15.64 -20.13
C ALA A 271 -23.53 17.09 -19.64
N GLY A 272 -22.46 17.78 -20.08
CA GLY A 272 -22.10 19.11 -19.58
C GLY A 272 -21.67 19.12 -18.11
N GLU A 273 -21.11 17.99 -17.62
CA GLU A 273 -20.59 17.86 -16.27
C GLU A 273 -19.20 18.51 -16.14
N ASP A 274 -18.85 18.94 -14.93
CA ASP A 274 -17.51 19.47 -14.62
C ASP A 274 -16.46 18.35 -14.65
N MET A 275 -15.41 18.54 -15.45
CA MET A 275 -14.29 17.62 -15.68
C MET A 275 -13.25 17.61 -14.53
N GLU A 276 -13.52 18.26 -13.41
CA GLU A 276 -12.64 18.21 -12.22
C GLU A 276 -12.33 16.76 -11.81
N GLY A 277 -11.06 16.36 -11.95
CA GLY A 277 -10.58 15.01 -11.67
C GLY A 277 -10.62 14.04 -12.85
N PHE A 278 -11.06 14.47 -14.04
CA PHE A 278 -11.16 13.66 -15.24
C PHE A 278 -10.49 14.31 -16.47
N THR A 279 -9.47 15.14 -16.26
CA THR A 279 -8.67 15.71 -17.34
C THR A 279 -7.62 14.71 -17.85
N ASP A 280 -7.00 14.99 -19.01
CA ASP A 280 -5.85 14.21 -19.51
C ASP A 280 -4.69 14.15 -18.52
N ARG A 281 -4.51 15.23 -17.76
CA ARG A 281 -3.52 15.29 -16.68
C ARG A 281 -3.88 14.34 -15.54
N ASP A 282 -5.17 14.20 -15.21
CA ASP A 282 -5.64 13.24 -14.21
C ASP A 282 -5.45 11.79 -14.68
N MET A 283 -5.71 11.50 -15.96
CA MET A 283 -5.43 10.20 -16.58
C MET A 283 -3.95 9.78 -16.42
N ILE A 284 -3.02 10.69 -16.69
CA ILE A 284 -1.58 10.44 -16.49
C ILE A 284 -1.26 10.21 -15.00
N LEU A 285 -1.89 10.98 -14.11
CA LEU A 285 -1.73 10.79 -12.65
C LEU A 285 -2.29 9.47 -12.16
N PHE A 286 -3.35 8.94 -12.78
CA PHE A 286 -3.81 7.57 -12.54
C PHE A 286 -2.76 6.54 -12.94
N GLY A 287 -2.24 6.61 -14.17
CA GLY A 287 -1.21 5.67 -14.63
C GLY A 287 0.04 5.68 -13.73
N PHE A 288 0.52 6.87 -13.36
CA PHE A 288 1.58 7.01 -12.36
C PHE A 288 1.18 6.41 -11.00
N GLY A 289 -0.04 6.70 -10.53
CA GLY A 289 -0.56 6.22 -9.26
C GLY A 289 -0.68 4.70 -9.15
N PHE A 290 -1.10 4.02 -10.23
CA PHE A 290 -1.13 2.56 -10.29
C PHE A 290 0.28 1.96 -10.23
N LEU A 291 1.24 2.50 -10.97
CA LEU A 291 2.64 2.04 -10.95
C LEU A 291 3.27 2.24 -9.56
N PHE A 292 3.10 3.42 -8.97
CA PHE A 292 3.64 3.73 -7.65
C PHE A 292 2.96 2.91 -6.54
N GLY A 293 1.64 2.70 -6.64
CA GLY A 293 0.87 1.83 -5.74
C GLY A 293 1.27 0.35 -5.80
N GLY A 294 1.99 -0.05 -6.86
CA GLY A 294 2.56 -1.38 -7.06
C GLY A 294 3.82 -1.69 -6.24
N ILE A 295 4.52 -0.66 -5.74
CA ILE A 295 5.78 -0.83 -5.01
C ILE A 295 5.65 -1.80 -3.81
N PRO A 296 4.60 -1.73 -2.96
CA PRO A 296 4.45 -2.70 -1.87
C PRO A 296 4.28 -4.15 -2.34
N VAL A 297 3.62 -4.39 -3.48
CA VAL A 297 3.38 -5.74 -4.02
C VAL A 297 4.69 -6.39 -4.44
N THR A 298 5.53 -5.66 -5.16
CA THR A 298 6.85 -6.15 -5.58
C THR A 298 7.77 -6.46 -4.39
N HIS A 299 7.60 -5.75 -3.26
CA HIS A 299 8.35 -6.04 -2.03
C HIS A 299 7.73 -7.21 -1.25
N ALA A 300 6.41 -7.38 -1.27
CA ALA A 300 5.75 -8.54 -0.68
C ALA A 300 6.19 -9.83 -1.37
N LEU A 301 6.24 -9.86 -2.70
CA LEU A 301 6.80 -10.98 -3.48
C LEU A 301 8.28 -11.24 -3.16
N ALA A 302 9.09 -10.18 -3.07
CA ALA A 302 10.50 -10.32 -2.67
C ALA A 302 10.63 -10.87 -1.24
N TRP A 303 9.78 -10.48 -0.31
CA TRP A 303 9.74 -11.10 1.01
C TRP A 303 9.32 -12.58 0.92
N SER A 304 8.32 -12.91 0.09
CA SER A 304 7.87 -14.30 -0.07
C SER A 304 9.01 -15.22 -0.42
N PHE A 305 9.79 -14.90 -1.46
CA PHE A 305 10.89 -15.76 -1.88
C PHE A 305 12.03 -15.81 -0.86
N LEU A 306 12.25 -14.72 -0.11
CA LEU A 306 13.22 -14.73 0.99
C LEU A 306 12.76 -15.66 2.13
N TYR A 307 11.50 -15.58 2.57
CA TYR A 307 10.97 -16.52 3.57
C TYR A 307 11.01 -17.97 3.06
N LEU A 308 10.66 -18.21 1.80
CA LEU A 308 10.67 -19.56 1.23
C LEU A 308 12.08 -20.19 1.21
N VAL A 309 13.13 -19.43 0.87
CA VAL A 309 14.50 -19.97 0.90
C VAL A 309 15.00 -20.26 2.33
N HIS A 310 14.49 -19.55 3.34
CA HIS A 310 14.76 -19.83 4.75
C HIS A 310 14.00 -21.06 5.28
N HIS A 311 12.87 -21.41 4.65
CA HIS A 311 11.95 -22.44 5.11
C HIS A 311 11.72 -23.53 4.03
N PRO A 312 12.73 -24.34 3.70
CA PRO A 312 12.61 -25.38 2.67
C PRO A 312 11.57 -26.47 3.02
N ASP A 313 11.27 -26.67 4.30
CA ASP A 313 10.18 -27.53 4.77
C ASP A 313 8.80 -26.99 4.36
N VAL A 314 8.61 -25.67 4.44
CA VAL A 314 7.39 -24.98 3.97
C VAL A 314 7.27 -25.11 2.45
N VAL A 315 8.36 -24.89 1.71
CA VAL A 315 8.40 -25.11 0.25
C VAL A 315 8.00 -26.55 -0.08
N SER A 316 8.57 -27.55 0.59
CA SER A 316 8.23 -28.96 0.35
C SER A 316 6.74 -29.26 0.58
N ASN A 317 6.12 -28.65 1.60
CA ASN A 317 4.70 -28.84 1.86
C ASN A 317 3.81 -28.15 0.81
N MET A 318 4.18 -26.96 0.33
CA MET A 318 3.50 -26.31 -0.80
C MET A 318 3.62 -27.15 -2.07
N GLN A 319 4.82 -27.65 -2.38
CA GLN A 319 5.06 -28.51 -3.54
C GLN A 319 4.20 -29.78 -3.49
N LYS A 320 4.08 -30.43 -2.33
CA LYS A 320 3.19 -31.60 -2.16
C LYS A 320 1.73 -31.26 -2.38
N GLU A 321 1.25 -30.13 -1.84
CA GLU A 321 -0.13 -29.70 -2.03
C GLU A 321 -0.43 -29.43 -3.51
N ILE A 322 0.45 -28.68 -4.19
CA ILE A 322 0.33 -28.37 -5.62
C ILE A 322 0.40 -29.64 -6.47
N ASP A 323 1.37 -30.53 -6.22
CA ASP A 323 1.54 -31.76 -7.00
C ASP A 323 0.33 -32.70 -6.84
N ASN A 324 -0.32 -32.71 -5.67
CA ASN A 324 -1.50 -33.55 -5.41
C ASN A 324 -2.79 -33.01 -6.05
N ILE A 325 -2.98 -31.70 -6.06
CA ILE A 325 -4.23 -31.05 -6.51
C ILE A 325 -4.18 -30.68 -7.99
N ILE A 326 -3.06 -30.11 -8.45
CA ILE A 326 -2.89 -29.57 -9.80
C ILE A 326 -2.03 -30.51 -10.65
N GLY A 327 -0.99 -31.10 -10.04
CA GLY A 327 0.02 -31.89 -10.73
C GLY A 327 1.06 -31.02 -11.44
N LYS A 328 1.68 -31.59 -12.48
CA LYS A 328 2.87 -31.04 -13.15
C LYS A 328 2.64 -30.58 -14.60
N ASN A 329 1.44 -30.80 -15.13
CA ASN A 329 1.16 -30.65 -16.57
C ASN A 329 0.58 -29.28 -16.96
N ARG A 330 0.11 -28.49 -15.98
CA ARG A 330 -0.41 -27.13 -16.19
C ARG A 330 0.00 -26.22 -15.04
N LEU A 331 0.03 -24.91 -15.29
CA LEU A 331 0.24 -23.92 -14.25
C LEU A 331 -0.99 -23.80 -13.32
N PRO A 332 -0.79 -23.37 -12.06
CA PRO A 332 -1.89 -23.00 -11.16
C PRO A 332 -2.69 -21.82 -11.71
N THR A 333 -4.00 -21.82 -11.45
CA THR A 333 -4.93 -20.74 -11.77
C THR A 333 -5.67 -20.28 -10.52
N MET A 334 -6.41 -19.18 -10.58
CA MET A 334 -7.21 -18.71 -9.44
C MET A 334 -8.38 -19.64 -9.12
N GLU A 335 -8.84 -20.47 -10.07
CA GLU A 335 -9.81 -21.53 -9.83
C GLU A 335 -9.28 -22.60 -8.86
N ASP A 336 -7.97 -22.82 -8.83
CA ASP A 336 -7.32 -23.78 -7.91
C ASP A 336 -7.19 -23.23 -6.50
N ARG A 337 -7.20 -21.91 -6.33
CA ARG A 337 -6.90 -21.25 -5.05
C ARG A 337 -7.69 -21.80 -3.87
N PRO A 338 -9.02 -22.01 -3.94
CA PRO A 338 -9.78 -22.57 -2.82
C PRO A 338 -9.33 -23.96 -2.38
N SER A 339 -8.70 -24.71 -3.30
CA SER A 339 -8.20 -26.08 -3.07
C SER A 339 -6.74 -26.13 -2.60
N LEU A 340 -6.08 -24.98 -2.45
CA LEU A 340 -4.69 -24.86 -1.98
C LEU A 340 -4.59 -24.07 -0.66
N PRO A 341 -5.23 -24.54 0.44
CA PRO A 341 -5.27 -23.82 1.71
C PRO A 341 -3.88 -23.58 2.31
N TYR A 342 -2.94 -24.53 2.21
CA TYR A 342 -1.59 -24.36 2.74
C TYR A 342 -0.79 -23.32 1.96
N CYS A 343 -0.85 -23.33 0.63
CA CYS A 343 -0.22 -22.28 -0.19
C CYS A 343 -0.79 -20.88 0.15
N GLN A 344 -2.10 -20.77 0.36
CA GLN A 344 -2.72 -19.53 0.82
C GLN A 344 -2.22 -19.11 2.20
N ALA A 345 -2.15 -20.06 3.15
CA ALA A 345 -1.64 -19.81 4.50
C ALA A 345 -0.20 -19.28 4.49
N VAL A 346 0.66 -19.79 3.60
CA VAL A 346 2.03 -19.28 3.43
C VAL A 346 2.03 -17.83 2.96
N ILE A 347 1.19 -17.47 1.99
CA ILE A 347 1.08 -16.10 1.48
C ILE A 347 0.63 -15.14 2.59
N TYR A 348 -0.39 -15.51 3.38
CA TYR A 348 -0.83 -14.71 4.51
C TYR A 348 0.24 -14.58 5.60
N GLU A 349 0.99 -15.65 5.87
CA GLU A 349 2.07 -15.57 6.86
C GLU A 349 3.23 -14.68 6.40
N VAL A 350 3.56 -14.69 5.11
CA VAL A 350 4.51 -13.73 4.55
C VAL A 350 3.98 -12.31 4.69
N LEU A 351 2.74 -12.03 4.30
CA LEU A 351 2.16 -10.68 4.42
C LEU A 351 2.21 -10.17 5.86
N ARG A 352 1.87 -11.03 6.83
CA ARG A 352 1.91 -10.72 8.25
C ARG A 352 3.34 -10.39 8.70
N MET A 353 4.29 -11.28 8.43
CA MET A 353 5.67 -11.15 8.90
C MET A 353 6.41 -10.02 8.20
N ALA A 354 6.25 -9.91 6.88
CA ALA A 354 6.84 -8.85 6.08
C ALA A 354 6.26 -7.48 6.44
N SER A 355 4.95 -7.37 6.71
CA SER A 355 4.30 -6.09 7.05
C SER A 355 4.83 -4.92 6.21
N VAL A 356 4.87 -5.09 4.88
CA VAL A 356 5.57 -4.19 3.94
C VAL A 356 5.17 -2.73 4.18
N SER A 357 3.88 -2.48 4.38
CA SER A 357 3.34 -1.21 4.84
C SER A 357 3.21 -1.22 6.37
N SER A 358 4.32 -1.00 7.08
CA SER A 358 4.35 -1.05 8.55
C SER A 358 3.59 0.12 9.21
N GLY A 359 3.42 1.25 8.52
CA GLY A 359 2.51 2.32 8.92
C GLY A 359 2.48 3.60 8.08
N ALA A 360 2.46 3.45 6.75
CA ALA A 360 2.29 4.54 5.78
C ALA A 360 1.32 4.11 4.67
N PRO A 361 0.49 5.02 4.11
CA PRO A 361 0.54 6.48 4.23
C PRO A 361 -0.04 7.06 5.54
N ALA A 362 0.46 8.25 5.91
CA ALA A 362 -0.08 9.02 7.03
C ALA A 362 -1.33 9.80 6.60
N HIS A 363 -2.36 9.78 7.44
CA HIS A 363 -3.59 10.56 7.24
C HIS A 363 -3.49 11.88 8.03
N VAL A 364 -4.40 12.81 7.78
CA VAL A 364 -4.59 14.01 8.60
C VAL A 364 -6.03 14.08 9.06
N LEU A 365 -6.21 14.50 10.31
CA LEU A 365 -7.52 14.68 10.90
C LEU A 365 -8.20 15.96 10.42
N SER A 366 -9.42 15.82 9.91
CA SER A 366 -10.28 16.93 9.48
C SER A 366 -10.91 17.72 10.64
N ALA A 367 -11.03 17.05 11.79
CA ALA A 367 -11.74 17.49 12.97
C ALA A 367 -11.13 16.81 14.22
N ASP A 368 -11.45 17.34 15.39
CA ASP A 368 -11.16 16.62 16.63
C ASP A 368 -12.01 15.34 16.68
N ILE A 369 -11.39 14.21 17.05
CA ILE A 369 -12.11 12.94 17.28
C ILE A 369 -11.81 12.43 18.68
N GLU A 370 -12.81 11.84 19.33
CA GLU A 370 -12.67 11.24 20.67
C GLU A 370 -12.51 9.74 20.52
N VAL A 371 -11.42 9.18 21.04
CA VAL A 371 -11.09 7.75 20.93
C VAL A 371 -10.51 7.28 22.26
N ASN A 372 -11.08 6.22 22.84
CA ASN A 372 -10.63 5.66 24.12
C ASN A 372 -10.46 6.69 25.26
N GLY A 373 -11.29 7.74 25.29
CA GLY A 373 -11.23 8.81 26.30
C GLY A 373 -10.16 9.88 26.06
N TYR A 374 -9.48 9.83 24.90
CA TYR A 374 -8.54 10.84 24.43
C TYR A 374 -9.12 11.64 23.26
N THR A 375 -8.79 12.93 23.23
CA THR A 375 -9.04 13.79 22.07
C THR A 375 -7.85 13.69 21.11
N LEU A 376 -8.05 13.20 19.89
CA LEU A 376 -7.09 13.35 18.81
C LEU A 376 -7.40 14.66 18.10
N PRO A 377 -6.47 15.63 18.10
CA PRO A 377 -6.78 16.97 17.65
C PRO A 377 -6.85 17.06 16.13
N LYS A 378 -7.72 17.95 15.64
CA LYS A 378 -7.73 18.39 14.25
C LYS A 378 -6.31 18.76 13.77
N ASP A 379 -6.03 18.47 12.50
CA ASP A 379 -4.75 18.72 11.80
C ASP A 379 -3.57 17.86 12.29
N ALA A 380 -3.79 16.94 13.24
CA ALA A 380 -2.79 15.93 13.60
C ALA A 380 -2.59 14.91 12.47
N TRP A 381 -1.34 14.47 12.29
CA TRP A 381 -1.00 13.41 11.33
C TRP A 381 -1.21 12.05 11.97
N LEU A 382 -2.09 11.22 11.43
CA LEU A 382 -2.29 9.86 11.88
C LEU A 382 -1.30 8.93 11.21
N ILE A 383 -0.61 8.13 12.01
CA ILE A 383 0.33 7.11 11.56
C ILE A 383 -0.24 5.76 12.00
N PRO A 384 -0.85 4.98 11.09
CA PRO A 384 -1.45 3.71 11.46
C PRO A 384 -0.37 2.64 11.62
N GLY A 385 -0.07 2.22 12.84
CA GLY A 385 0.89 1.16 13.15
C GLY A 385 0.33 -0.23 12.83
N LEU A 386 0.05 -0.52 11.55
CA LEU A 386 -0.59 -1.77 11.09
C LEU A 386 0.19 -3.01 11.54
N SER A 387 1.52 -2.92 11.59
CA SER A 387 2.40 -3.99 12.07
C SER A 387 2.09 -4.43 13.50
N THR A 388 1.48 -3.58 14.34
CA THR A 388 1.07 -3.97 15.70
C THR A 388 -0.04 -5.03 15.70
N ILE A 389 -0.92 -5.05 14.69
CA ILE A 389 -1.95 -6.09 14.53
C ILE A 389 -1.27 -7.41 14.17
N ASN A 390 -0.38 -7.36 13.17
CA ASN A 390 0.31 -8.54 12.64
C ASN A 390 1.21 -9.23 13.67
N TRP A 391 1.64 -8.51 14.70
CA TRP A 391 2.53 -9.00 15.76
C TRP A 391 1.87 -9.05 17.13
N ASP A 392 0.54 -8.90 17.21
CA ASP A 392 -0.22 -8.97 18.45
C ASP A 392 -0.33 -10.44 18.94
N PRO A 393 0.24 -10.81 20.10
CA PRO A 393 0.14 -12.17 20.62
C PRO A 393 -1.28 -12.59 21.04
N SER A 394 -2.21 -11.64 21.19
CA SER A 394 -3.63 -11.94 21.42
C SER A 394 -4.39 -12.30 20.14
N ILE A 395 -3.82 -11.99 18.97
CA ILE A 395 -4.38 -12.31 17.65
C ILE A 395 -3.61 -13.50 17.02
N HIS A 396 -2.28 -13.51 17.15
CA HIS A 396 -1.41 -14.51 16.54
C HIS A 396 -0.49 -15.15 17.58
N THR A 397 -0.64 -16.46 17.83
CA THR A 397 0.20 -17.23 18.75
C THR A 397 1.66 -17.25 18.31
N GLU A 398 2.63 -16.98 19.19
CA GLU A 398 4.06 -16.90 18.81
C GLU A 398 4.28 -15.99 17.59
N PRO A 399 3.90 -14.70 17.68
CA PRO A 399 3.85 -13.80 16.53
C PRO A 399 5.20 -13.61 15.83
N GLU A 400 6.31 -13.85 16.51
CA GLU A 400 7.67 -13.76 15.98
C GLU A 400 8.08 -14.95 15.10
N LYS A 401 7.34 -16.06 15.14
CA LYS A 401 7.66 -17.25 14.36
C LYS A 401 6.91 -17.26 13.05
N PHE A 402 7.64 -17.48 11.96
CA PHE A 402 7.06 -17.81 10.66
C PHE A 402 6.45 -19.21 10.72
N ASN A 403 5.12 -19.28 10.81
CA ASN A 403 4.38 -20.53 10.91
C ASN A 403 3.07 -20.44 10.09
N PRO A 404 3.07 -20.88 8.83
CA PRO A 404 1.85 -20.94 8.00
C PRO A 404 0.72 -21.77 8.63
N GLY A 405 1.06 -22.79 9.43
CA GLY A 405 0.08 -23.67 10.08
C GLY A 405 -0.89 -22.93 11.00
N ARG A 406 -0.57 -21.70 11.44
CA ARG A 406 -1.49 -20.86 12.23
C ARG A 406 -2.79 -20.49 11.51
N PHE A 407 -2.79 -20.56 10.18
CA PHE A 407 -3.95 -20.26 9.34
C PHE A 407 -4.65 -21.53 8.84
N ILE A 408 -4.28 -22.71 9.35
CA ILE A 408 -4.88 -23.99 8.98
C ILE A 408 -5.58 -24.59 10.20
N ASN A 409 -6.89 -24.83 10.10
CA ASN A 409 -7.66 -25.45 11.17
C ASN A 409 -7.49 -26.98 11.19
N ASP A 410 -8.13 -27.64 12.15
CA ASP A 410 -8.05 -29.10 12.32
C ASP A 410 -8.60 -29.88 11.10
N GLU A 411 -9.48 -29.26 10.30
CA GLU A 411 -10.01 -29.81 9.05
C GLU A 411 -9.11 -29.56 7.82
N GLY A 412 -7.96 -28.89 7.99
CA GLY A 412 -7.05 -28.54 6.90
C GLY A 412 -7.50 -27.34 6.07
N GLN A 413 -8.50 -26.59 6.53
CA GLN A 413 -9.05 -25.43 5.86
C GLN A 413 -8.41 -24.13 6.35
N LEU A 414 -8.41 -23.14 5.48
CA LEU A 414 -7.90 -21.80 5.79
C LEU A 414 -8.81 -21.09 6.81
N PHE A 415 -8.24 -20.50 7.87
CA PHE A 415 -8.97 -19.72 8.87
C PHE A 415 -8.12 -18.58 9.45
N GLY A 416 -8.75 -17.58 10.08
CA GLY A 416 -8.07 -16.57 10.90
C GLY A 416 -7.18 -15.58 10.14
N TYR A 417 -7.22 -15.59 8.81
CA TYR A 417 -6.40 -14.75 7.93
C TYR A 417 -6.98 -13.34 7.74
N GLU A 418 -8.22 -13.09 8.18
CA GLU A 418 -8.95 -11.86 7.92
C GLU A 418 -8.26 -10.64 8.53
N LYS A 419 -7.57 -10.83 9.67
CA LYS A 419 -6.80 -9.78 10.34
C LYS A 419 -5.56 -9.37 9.56
N VAL A 420 -5.01 -10.26 8.73
CA VAL A 420 -3.85 -9.95 7.88
C VAL A 420 -4.24 -8.98 6.76
N TYR A 421 -5.50 -8.97 6.31
CA TYR A 421 -5.97 -8.01 5.31
C TYR A 421 -5.84 -6.56 5.76
N THR A 422 -5.71 -6.29 7.06
CA THR A 422 -5.40 -4.94 7.55
C THR A 422 -4.06 -4.41 7.02
N SER A 423 -3.18 -5.28 6.52
CA SER A 423 -1.97 -4.91 5.76
C SER A 423 -2.28 -4.16 4.45
N PHE A 424 -3.50 -4.28 3.94
CA PHE A 424 -4.04 -3.52 2.81
C PHE A 424 -4.84 -2.28 3.25
N PHE A 425 -4.63 -1.82 4.49
CA PHE A 425 -5.41 -0.77 5.15
C PHE A 425 -6.88 -1.12 5.38
N ILE A 426 -7.55 -0.32 6.21
CA ILE A 426 -8.98 -0.47 6.55
C ILE A 426 -9.71 0.86 6.36
N GLY A 427 -11.03 0.79 6.25
CA GLY A 427 -11.89 1.96 6.10
C GLY A 427 -11.93 2.52 4.68
N PRO A 428 -12.30 3.81 4.50
CA PRO A 428 -12.55 4.39 3.19
C PRO A 428 -11.34 4.35 2.24
N ARG A 429 -10.13 4.22 2.78
CA ARG A 429 -8.85 4.21 2.05
C ARG A 429 -8.23 2.81 1.91
N THR A 430 -8.99 1.73 2.13
CA THR A 430 -8.52 0.36 1.81
C THR A 430 -7.96 0.29 0.38
N CYS A 431 -6.90 -0.50 0.22
CA CYS A 431 -6.13 -0.61 -1.02
C CYS A 431 -7.02 -0.96 -2.22
N LEU A 432 -6.93 -0.17 -3.29
CA LEU A 432 -7.64 -0.45 -4.56
C LEU A 432 -7.07 -1.68 -5.28
N GLY A 433 -5.77 -1.94 -5.10
CA GLY A 433 -5.06 -3.06 -5.72
C GLY A 433 -5.09 -4.36 -4.92
N GLN A 434 -5.87 -4.46 -3.83
CA GLN A 434 -5.85 -5.66 -2.97
C GLN A 434 -6.15 -6.95 -3.73
N SER A 435 -7.17 -6.95 -4.61
CA SER A 435 -7.53 -8.12 -5.42
C SER A 435 -6.37 -8.55 -6.32
N LEU A 436 -5.89 -7.60 -7.14
CA LEU A 436 -4.77 -7.81 -8.06
C LEU A 436 -3.50 -8.30 -7.34
N ALA A 437 -3.14 -7.68 -6.22
CA ALA A 437 -1.97 -8.09 -5.43
C ALA A 437 -2.08 -9.53 -4.92
N MET A 438 -3.26 -9.97 -4.48
CA MET A 438 -3.47 -11.34 -4.02
C MET A 438 -3.44 -12.35 -5.18
N ILE A 439 -3.96 -11.98 -6.36
CA ILE A 439 -3.86 -12.79 -7.58
C ILE A 439 -2.39 -12.95 -7.98
N GLU A 440 -1.66 -11.83 -8.05
CA GLU A 440 -0.25 -11.79 -8.42
C GLU A 440 0.62 -12.61 -7.46
N MET A 441 0.47 -12.39 -6.15
CA MET A 441 1.18 -13.18 -5.14
C MET A 441 0.87 -14.66 -5.26
N PHE A 442 -0.41 -15.03 -5.41
CA PHE A 442 -0.80 -16.43 -5.52
C PHE A 442 -0.18 -17.07 -6.76
N LEU A 443 -0.46 -16.55 -7.96
CA LEU A 443 -0.04 -17.16 -9.22
C LEU A 443 1.48 -17.20 -9.37
N ILE A 444 2.20 -16.12 -9.03
CA ILE A 444 3.67 -16.10 -9.14
C ILE A 444 4.29 -17.09 -8.16
N ILE A 445 3.89 -17.06 -6.88
CA ILE A 445 4.50 -17.91 -5.86
C ILE A 445 4.21 -19.39 -6.15
N THR A 446 2.94 -19.76 -6.42
CA THR A 446 2.60 -21.15 -6.69
C THR A 446 3.20 -21.67 -7.99
N SER A 447 3.30 -20.84 -9.04
CA SER A 447 3.92 -21.26 -10.30
C SER A 447 5.42 -21.48 -10.16
N VAL A 448 6.13 -20.61 -9.43
CA VAL A 448 7.56 -20.81 -9.15
C VAL A 448 7.77 -22.02 -8.27
N VAL A 449 7.00 -22.14 -7.18
CA VAL A 449 7.08 -23.29 -6.27
C VAL A 449 6.66 -24.57 -6.98
N GLN A 450 5.80 -24.56 -8.00
CA GLN A 450 5.46 -25.75 -8.80
C GLN A 450 6.62 -26.21 -9.69
N LYS A 451 7.36 -25.28 -10.29
CA LYS A 451 8.37 -25.60 -11.31
C LYS A 451 9.79 -25.72 -10.79
N TYR A 452 10.09 -25.07 -9.67
CA TYR A 452 11.46 -24.89 -9.24
C TYR A 452 11.69 -25.26 -7.78
N ASP A 453 12.89 -25.75 -7.49
CA ASP A 453 13.47 -25.76 -6.17
C ASP A 453 14.20 -24.43 -5.93
N ILE A 454 13.92 -23.81 -4.79
CA ILE A 454 14.43 -22.49 -4.42
C ILE A 454 15.69 -22.67 -3.56
N GLY A 455 16.82 -22.19 -4.06
CA GLY A 455 18.11 -22.24 -3.37
C GLY A 455 18.74 -20.86 -3.16
N ASN A 456 19.56 -20.75 -2.13
CA ASN A 456 20.41 -19.58 -1.94
C ASN A 456 21.53 -19.52 -2.99
N GLU A 457 22.08 -18.32 -3.22
CA GLU A 457 23.28 -18.15 -4.03
C GLU A 457 24.47 -18.95 -3.43
N PRO A 458 25.12 -19.84 -4.20
CA PRO A 458 26.25 -20.63 -3.71
C PRO A 458 27.40 -19.75 -3.21
N GLY A 459 27.95 -20.10 -2.04
CA GLY A 459 29.09 -19.39 -1.45
C GLY A 459 28.71 -18.11 -0.67
N ASN A 460 27.44 -17.71 -0.67
CA ASN A 460 26.93 -16.60 0.13
C ASN A 460 26.11 -17.11 1.33
N PRO A 461 26.12 -16.40 2.48
CA PRO A 461 25.20 -16.70 3.56
C PRO A 461 23.76 -16.38 3.15
N LEU A 462 22.78 -16.99 3.83
CA LEU A 462 21.39 -16.57 3.70
C LEU A 462 21.24 -15.14 4.19
N VAL A 463 20.55 -14.32 3.41
CA VAL A 463 20.27 -12.93 3.78
C VAL A 463 19.34 -12.87 4.99
N SER A 464 19.61 -11.95 5.91
CA SER A 464 18.82 -11.78 7.13
C SER A 464 17.34 -11.52 6.84
N LEU A 465 16.46 -12.04 7.70
CA LEU A 465 15.03 -11.69 7.72
C LEU A 465 14.76 -10.34 8.41
N GLU A 466 15.80 -9.68 8.92
CA GLU A 466 15.73 -8.28 9.35
C GLU A 466 15.66 -7.36 8.11
N GLY A 467 14.55 -6.66 7.96
CA GLY A 467 14.37 -5.75 6.84
C GLY A 467 14.87 -4.34 7.09
N ILE A 468 14.91 -3.57 6.01
CA ILE A 468 15.30 -2.17 5.97
C ILE A 468 14.03 -1.35 5.77
N TYR A 469 13.91 -0.21 6.46
CA TYR A 469 12.83 0.73 6.18
C TYR A 469 13.29 1.82 5.20
N LYS A 470 12.66 1.85 4.03
CA LYS A 470 12.90 2.80 2.93
C LYS A 470 11.54 3.22 2.35
N GLY A 471 10.74 3.91 3.16
CA GLY A 471 9.33 4.23 2.88
C GLY A 471 8.38 3.04 3.10
N VAL A 472 8.83 1.84 2.75
CA VAL A 472 8.24 0.55 3.07
C VAL A 472 9.28 -0.37 3.72
N HIS A 473 8.84 -1.47 4.33
CA HIS A 473 9.71 -2.51 4.87
C HIS A 473 10.16 -3.45 3.75
N ILE A 474 11.45 -3.43 3.44
CA ILE A 474 12.06 -4.14 2.30
C ILE A 474 13.08 -5.16 2.79
N PRO A 475 13.28 -6.29 2.10
CA PRO A 475 14.40 -7.18 2.39
C PRO A 475 15.71 -6.51 1.96
N SER A 476 16.83 -6.92 2.56
CA SER A 476 18.15 -6.60 2.00
C SER A 476 18.29 -7.25 0.60
N PRO A 477 19.03 -6.65 -0.34
CA PRO A 477 19.25 -7.25 -1.66
C PRO A 477 19.80 -8.68 -1.56
N TYR A 478 19.23 -9.60 -2.35
CA TYR A 478 19.61 -11.00 -2.37
C TYR A 478 19.42 -11.60 -3.76
N ASN A 479 20.19 -12.65 -4.05
CA ASN A 479 20.02 -13.48 -5.24
C ASN A 479 19.53 -14.87 -4.85
N LEU A 480 18.74 -15.50 -5.71
CA LEU A 480 18.34 -16.90 -5.56
C LEU A 480 18.74 -17.71 -6.80
N CYS A 481 18.95 -19.00 -6.59
CA CYS A 481 19.09 -19.98 -7.65
C CYS A 481 17.80 -20.81 -7.72
N LEU A 482 17.12 -20.75 -8.86
CA LEU A 482 15.90 -21.52 -9.12
C LEU A 482 16.25 -22.69 -10.05
N LYS A 483 16.15 -23.92 -9.55
CA LYS A 483 16.50 -25.13 -10.31
C LYS A 483 15.24 -25.88 -10.71
N ASN A 484 15.14 -26.24 -11.98
CA ASN A 484 13.95 -26.94 -12.47
C ASN A 484 13.75 -28.27 -11.74
N ARG A 485 12.54 -28.49 -11.21
CA ARG A 485 12.10 -29.72 -10.54
C ARG A 485 11.46 -30.72 -11.51
N LEU A 486 10.89 -30.23 -12.60
CA LEU A 486 9.99 -30.96 -13.51
C LEU A 486 10.73 -31.62 -14.68
#